data_AF-A0A1B9L340-F1
#
_entry.id   AF-A0A1B9L340-F1
#
_cell.length_a   1.000
_cell.length_b   1.000
_cell.length_c   1.000
_cell.angle_alpha   90.00
_cell.angle_beta   90.00
_cell.angle_gamma   90.00
#
_symmetry.space_group_name_H-M   'P 1'
#
loop_
_entity.id
_entity.type
_entity.pdbx_description
1 polymer ?
#
loop_
_entity_poly.entity_id
_entity_poly.type
_entity_poly.pdbx_seq_one_letter_code
_entity_poly.pdbx_strand_id
1 'polypeptide(L)'
;MHNSNIDINDFIISIVEKLRFAEKLDQNCVNHLYDLLDQITVNYTQQSDIPKQLAYSLLVLHDNLEGALNYYHGDELAYLSGINSRINGYIEKILL
;
A
#
# COMPACT_ATOMS: atom_id res chain seq x y z
N MET A 1 4.52 23.94 -1.26
CA MET A 1 4.02 22.63 -1.74
C MET A 1 5.01 21.59 -1.25
N HIS A 2 4.64 20.81 -0.23
CA HIS A 2 5.55 19.83 0.39
C HIS A 2 5.56 18.56 -0.48
N ASN A 3 6.74 17.96 -0.65
CA ASN A 3 7.04 16.81 -1.51
C ASN A 3 6.41 15.48 -1.02
N SER A 4 5.12 15.44 -0.74
CA SER A 4 4.44 14.25 -0.23
C SER A 4 4.43 13.06 -1.20
N ASN A 5 4.60 13.29 -2.51
CA ASN A 5 4.69 12.22 -3.51
C ASN A 5 6.03 11.45 -3.50
N ILE A 6 7.12 12.05 -3.01
CA ILE A 6 8.42 11.37 -2.94
C ILE A 6 8.43 10.36 -1.78
N ASP A 7 7.75 10.71 -0.67
CA ASP A 7 7.73 9.93 0.57
C ASP A 7 7.01 8.57 0.41
N ILE A 8 5.81 8.56 -0.20
CA ILE A 8 5.04 7.31 -0.27
C ILE A 8 5.69 6.25 -1.17
N ASN A 9 6.30 6.63 -2.28
CA ASN A 9 6.87 5.65 -3.21
C ASN A 9 8.02 4.87 -2.56
N ASP A 10 8.91 5.59 -1.88
CA ASP A 10 10.02 4.99 -1.14
C ASP A 10 9.50 4.14 0.03
N PHE A 11 8.45 4.61 0.71
CA PHE A 11 7.82 3.84 1.77
C PHE A 11 7.17 2.54 1.27
N ILE A 12 6.47 2.58 0.13
CA ILE A 12 5.90 1.39 -0.52
C ILE A 12 7.02 0.40 -0.88
N ILE A 13 8.14 0.87 -1.42
CA ILE A 13 9.29 0.00 -1.72
C ILE A 13 9.77 -0.69 -0.44
N SER A 14 9.88 0.03 0.68
CA SER A 14 10.30 -0.56 1.95
C SER A 14 9.34 -1.65 2.45
N ILE A 15 8.02 -1.47 2.25
CA ILE A 15 7.01 -2.49 2.58
C ILE A 15 7.16 -3.71 1.67
N VAL A 16 7.36 -3.49 0.37
CA VAL A 16 7.56 -4.57 -0.61
C VAL A 16 8.80 -5.39 -0.29
N GLU A 17 9.90 -4.75 0.10
CA GLU A 17 11.11 -5.44 0.55
C GLU A 17 10.81 -6.31 1.76
N LYS A 18 10.12 -5.78 2.78
CA LYS A 18 9.71 -6.55 3.96
C LYS A 18 8.88 -7.78 3.58
N LEU A 19 7.88 -7.61 2.72
CA LEU A 19 7.05 -8.72 2.24
C LEU A 19 7.88 -9.80 1.54
N ARG A 20 8.84 -9.39 0.71
CA ARG A 20 9.72 -10.32 -0.03
C ARG A 20 10.69 -11.09 0.86
N PHE A 21 11.13 -10.47 1.95
CA PHE A 21 11.98 -11.14 2.95
C PHE A 21 11.18 -11.91 4.01
N ALA A 22 9.87 -12.04 3.82
CA ALA A 22 8.95 -12.63 4.81
C ALA A 22 9.06 -11.97 6.19
N GLU A 23 9.39 -10.67 6.22
CA GLU A 23 9.40 -9.88 7.44
C GLU A 23 7.98 -9.50 7.83
N LYS A 24 7.70 -9.58 9.13
CA LYS A 24 6.44 -9.10 9.68
C LYS A 24 6.31 -7.59 9.47
N LEU A 25 5.20 -7.17 8.87
CA LEU A 25 4.79 -5.77 8.89
C LEU A 25 4.27 -5.42 10.28
N ASP A 26 4.97 -4.54 10.98
CA ASP A 26 4.51 -4.09 12.30
C ASP A 26 3.35 -3.09 12.17
N GLN A 27 2.59 -2.95 13.26
CA GLN A 27 1.39 -2.12 13.26
C GLN A 27 1.67 -0.64 13.00
N ASN A 28 2.84 -0.11 13.38
CA ASN A 28 3.18 1.28 13.14
C ASN A 28 3.44 1.51 11.65
N CYS A 29 4.16 0.59 11.01
CA CYS A 29 4.37 0.60 9.55
C CYS A 29 3.04 0.57 8.79
N VAL A 30 2.14 -0.35 9.18
CA VAL A 30 0.82 -0.49 8.55
C VAL A 30 -0.05 0.74 8.76
N ASN A 31 -0.09 1.30 9.98
CA ASN A 31 -0.85 2.51 10.26
C ASN A 31 -0.32 3.70 9.46
N HIS A 32 1.00 3.87 9.38
CA HIS A 32 1.60 4.94 8.60
C HIS A 32 1.26 4.83 7.10
N LEU A 33 1.23 3.60 6.57
CA LEU A 33 0.80 3.36 5.19
C LEU A 33 -0.66 3.81 4.98
N TYR A 34 -1.55 3.49 5.90
CA TYR A 34 -2.94 3.92 5.83
C TYR A 34 -3.09 5.44 5.91
N ASP A 35 -2.35 6.10 6.79
CA ASP A 35 -2.38 7.56 6.89
C ASP A 35 -1.94 8.24 5.59
N LEU A 36 -0.93 7.68 4.90
CA LEU A 36 -0.49 8.17 3.59
C LEU A 36 -1.54 7.90 2.50
N LEU A 37 -2.13 6.71 2.49
CA LEU A 37 -3.19 6.34 1.53
C LEU A 37 -4.47 7.16 1.72
N ASP A 38 -4.84 7.47 2.97
CA ASP A 38 -5.95 8.36 3.30
C ASP A 38 -5.70 9.77 2.72
N GLN A 39 -4.51 10.33 2.94
CA GLN A 39 -4.13 11.64 2.38
C GLN A 39 -4.19 11.65 0.84
N ILE A 40 -3.69 10.59 0.21
CA ILE A 40 -3.72 10.45 -1.25
C ILE A 40 -5.14 10.33 -1.75
N THR A 41 -5.96 9.52 -1.11
CA THR A 41 -7.37 9.39 -1.45
C THR A 41 -8.03 10.77 -1.43
N VAL A 42 -7.87 11.55 -0.36
CA VAL A 42 -8.41 12.91 -0.28
C VAL A 42 -7.90 13.82 -1.42
N ASN A 43 -6.61 13.74 -1.73
CA ASN A 43 -5.99 14.59 -2.76
C ASN A 43 -6.46 14.26 -4.17
N TYR A 44 -6.73 12.99 -4.48
CA TYR A 44 -7.02 12.54 -5.84
C TYR A 44 -8.48 12.11 -6.08
N THR A 45 -9.34 12.02 -5.06
CA THR A 45 -10.78 11.70 -5.22
C THR A 45 -11.50 12.68 -6.15
N GLN A 46 -11.02 13.93 -6.28
CA GLN A 46 -11.62 14.96 -7.12
C GLN A 46 -10.75 15.36 -8.33
N GLN A 47 -9.62 14.68 -8.54
CA GLN A 47 -8.70 14.99 -9.64
C GLN A 47 -8.87 13.96 -10.75
N SER A 48 -8.83 14.40 -12.01
CA SER A 48 -8.91 13.50 -13.16
C SER A 48 -7.65 12.67 -13.38
N ASP A 49 -6.51 13.13 -12.85
CA ASP A 49 -5.20 12.59 -13.16
C ASP A 49 -4.37 12.35 -11.91
N ILE A 50 -3.90 11.12 -11.77
CA ILE A 50 -2.91 10.73 -10.76
C ILE A 50 -1.51 10.66 -11.40
N PRO A 51 -0.44 10.95 -10.65
CA PRO A 51 0.92 10.73 -11.14
C PRO A 51 1.14 9.26 -11.50
N LYS A 52 1.63 8.99 -12.72
CA LYS A 52 1.92 7.62 -13.20
C LYS A 52 2.78 6.82 -12.23
N GLN A 53 3.76 7.46 -11.61
CA GLN A 53 4.64 6.82 -10.64
C GLN A 53 3.88 6.35 -9.39
N LEU A 54 2.95 7.16 -8.89
CA LEU A 54 2.12 6.78 -7.75
C LEU A 54 1.20 5.60 -8.11
N ALA A 55 0.54 5.67 -9.27
CA ALA A 55 -0.29 4.57 -9.77
C ALA A 55 0.50 3.26 -9.87
N TYR A 56 1.72 3.33 -10.41
CA TYR A 56 2.63 2.20 -10.52
C TYR A 56 3.00 1.63 -9.14
N SER A 57 3.39 2.48 -8.19
CA SER A 57 3.74 2.03 -6.83
C SER A 57 2.56 1.35 -6.13
N LEU A 58 1.33 1.87 -6.29
CA LEU A 58 0.13 1.25 -5.72
C LEU A 58 -0.13 -0.15 -6.32
N LEU A 59 0.05 -0.32 -7.62
CA LEU A 59 -0.07 -1.64 -8.27
C LEU A 59 1.04 -2.59 -7.83
N VAL A 60 2.28 -2.12 -7.68
CA VAL A 60 3.37 -2.93 -7.14
C VAL A 60 3.07 -3.38 -5.71
N LEU A 61 2.55 -2.49 -4.86
CA LEU A 61 2.14 -2.84 -3.50
C LEU A 61 1.08 -3.95 -3.51
N HIS A 62 0.02 -3.77 -4.31
CA HIS A 62 -1.05 -4.75 -4.50
C HIS A 62 -0.49 -6.12 -4.88
N ASP A 63 0.31 -6.19 -5.95
CA ASP A 63 0.79 -7.46 -6.49
C ASP A 63 1.71 -8.20 -5.51
N ASN A 64 2.53 -7.47 -4.73
CA ASN A 64 3.39 -8.10 -3.73
C ASN A 64 2.61 -8.55 -2.49
N LEU A 65 1.52 -7.87 -2.12
CA LEU A 65 0.61 -8.33 -1.06
C LEU A 65 -0.14 -9.60 -1.49
N GLU A 66 -0.75 -9.60 -2.68
CA GLU A 66 -1.39 -10.79 -3.25
C GLU A 66 -0.40 -11.96 -3.38
N GLY A 67 0.81 -11.68 -3.85
CA GLY A 67 1.90 -12.65 -3.88
C GLY A 67 2.19 -13.21 -2.50
N ALA A 68 2.38 -12.35 -1.50
CA ALA A 68 2.68 -12.73 -0.13
C ALA A 68 1.57 -13.61 0.50
N LEU A 69 0.29 -13.35 0.23
CA LEU A 69 -0.81 -14.17 0.75
C LEU A 69 -0.71 -15.66 0.39
N ASN A 70 -0.02 -16.00 -0.70
CA ASN A 70 0.22 -17.38 -1.10
C ASN A 70 1.32 -18.09 -0.28
N TYR A 71 2.11 -17.34 0.51
CA TYR A 71 3.25 -17.86 1.28
C TYR A 71 3.01 -17.88 2.79
N TYR A 72 2.20 -16.97 3.33
CA TYR A 72 1.90 -16.93 4.76
C TYR A 72 0.82 -17.93 5.18
N HIS A 73 0.82 -18.31 6.47
CA HIS A 73 -0.14 -19.26 7.05
C HIS A 73 -0.64 -18.80 8.42
N GLY A 74 -1.76 -19.38 8.88
CA GLY A 74 -2.30 -19.14 10.21
C GLY A 74 -2.62 -17.67 10.50
N ASP A 75 -2.22 -17.19 11.68
CA ASP A 75 -2.50 -15.83 12.15
C ASP A 75 -1.83 -14.75 11.28
N GLU A 76 -0.66 -15.04 10.72
CA GLU A 76 0.05 -14.11 9.85
C GLU A 76 -0.69 -13.93 8.53
N LEU A 77 -1.25 -15.02 7.97
CA LEU A 77 -2.10 -14.95 6.78
C LEU A 77 -3.35 -14.12 7.06
N ALA A 78 -4.02 -14.35 8.19
CA ALA A 78 -5.22 -13.59 8.56
C ALA A 78 -4.92 -12.10 8.71
N TYR A 79 -3.81 -11.76 9.37
CA TYR A 79 -3.35 -10.38 9.53
C TYR A 79 -3.06 -9.73 8.18
N LEU A 80 -2.27 -10.39 7.33
CA LEU A 80 -1.90 -9.85 6.03
C LEU A 80 -3.10 -9.75 5.07
N SER A 81 -4.05 -10.69 5.14
CA SER A 81 -5.29 -10.65 4.36
C SER A 81 -6.13 -9.42 4.71
N GLY A 82 -6.20 -9.07 6.00
CA GLY A 82 -6.86 -7.85 6.45
C GLY A 82 -6.17 -6.60 5.91
N ILE A 83 -4.83 -6.60 5.89
CA ILE A 83 -4.06 -5.50 5.31
C ILE A 83 -4.35 -5.35 3.82
N ASN A 84 -4.25 -6.45 3.07
CA ASN A 84 -4.48 -6.50 1.64
C ASN A 84 -5.88 -6.03 1.26
N SER A 85 -6.91 -6.55 1.94
CA SER A 85 -8.30 -6.14 1.70
C SER A 85 -8.51 -4.64 1.89
N ARG A 86 -7.91 -4.04 2.92
CA ARG A 86 -8.02 -2.60 3.15
C ARG A 86 -7.25 -1.78 2.11
N ILE A 87 -6.08 -2.23 1.69
CA ILE A 87 -5.28 -1.56 0.64
C ILE A 87 -6.02 -1.61 -0.70
N ASN A 88 -6.66 -2.73 -1.04
CA ASN A 88 -7.48 -2.83 -2.25
C ASN A 88 -8.60 -1.80 -2.25
N GLY A 89 -9.25 -1.59 -1.11
CA GLY A 89 -10.26 -0.53 -0.96
C GLY A 89 -9.71 0.90 -1.12
N TYR A 90 -8.43 1.14 -0.86
CA TYR A 90 -7.78 2.43 -1.17
C TYR A 90 -7.47 2.54 -2.66
N ILE A 91 -6.90 1.49 -3.26
CA ILE A 91 -6.53 1.46 -4.67
C ILE A 91 -7.76 1.66 -5.55
N GLU A 92 -8.89 1.00 -5.24
CA GLU A 92 -10.15 1.22 -5.94
C GLU A 92 -10.57 2.69 -5.91
N LYS A 93 -10.53 3.36 -4.74
CA LYS A 93 -10.91 4.77 -4.62
C LYS A 93 -9.97 5.74 -5.34
N ILE A 94 -8.72 5.37 -5.52
CA ILE A 94 -7.69 6.24 -6.12
C ILE A 94 -7.64 6.04 -7.64
N LEU A 95 -7.85 4.80 -8.13
CA LEU A 95 -7.66 4.42 -9.54
C LEU A 95 -8.98 4.29 -10.34
N LEU A 96 -10.14 4.16 -9.70
CA LEU A 96 -11.44 3.93 -10.33
C LEU A 96 -12.47 4.99 -9.93
#